data_AF-A0A953U1G3-F1
#
_entry.id   AF-A0A953U1G3-F1
#
_cell.length_a   1.000
_cell.length_b   1.000
_cell.length_c   1.000
_cell.angle_alpha   90.00
_cell.angle_beta   90.00
_cell.angle_gamma   90.00
#
_symmetry.space_group_name_H-M   'P 1'
#
loop_
_entity.id
_entity.type
_entity.pdbx_description
1 polymer ?
#
loop_
_entity_poly.entity_id
_entity_poly.type
_entity_poly.pdbx_seq_one_letter_code
_entity_poly.pdbx_strand_id
1 'polypeptide(L)' 'MYKNAILFTTVVLALAILAAAPPLHAAIQEQVLHSFGEDANGGYPISSIVADSQGNLYGTTFEGGDGFAGTVFELTR' A
#
# COMPACT_ATOMS: atom_id res chain seq x y z
N MET A 1 -36.23 -24.28 -34.75
CA MET A 1 -36.78 -23.23 -33.87
C MET A 1 -36.00 -23.10 -32.55
N TYR A 2 -35.52 -24.17 -31.91
CA TYR A 2 -34.79 -24.08 -30.62
C TYR A 2 -33.33 -23.58 -30.70
N LYS A 3 -32.62 -23.78 -31.82
CA LYS A 3 -31.20 -23.38 -31.96
C LYS A 3 -30.98 -21.86 -31.88
N ASN A 4 -31.92 -21.07 -32.40
CA ASN A 4 -31.82 -19.60 -32.42
C ASN A 4 -32.16 -18.99 -31.05
N ALA A 5 -33.01 -19.66 -30.26
CA ALA A 5 -33.36 -19.25 -28.91
C ALA A 5 -32.20 -19.46 -27.91
N ILE A 6 -31.44 -20.55 -28.05
CA ILE A 6 -30.26 -20.85 -27.23
C ILE A 6 -29.11 -19.87 -27.55
N LEU A 7 -28.87 -19.59 -28.84
CA LEU A 7 -27.85 -18.62 -29.25
C LEU A 7 -28.16 -17.21 -28.70
N PHE A 8 -29.41 -16.77 -28.82
CA PHE A 8 -29.85 -15.47 -28.32
C PHE A 8 -29.70 -15.32 -26.80
N THR A 9 -30.05 -16.36 -26.03
CA THR A 9 -29.90 -16.33 -24.56
C THR A 9 -28.44 -16.30 -24.10
N THR A 10 -27.55 -17.05 -24.76
CA THR A 10 -26.12 -17.05 -24.42
C THR A 10 -25.43 -15.72 -24.71
N VAL A 11 -25.81 -15.03 -25.80
CA VAL A 11 -25.26 -13.71 -26.16
C VAL A 11 -25.72 -12.64 -25.17
N VAL A 12 -26.98 -12.69 -24.72
CA VAL A 12 -27.51 -11.76 -23.71
C VAL A 12 -26.85 -11.97 -22.34
N LEU A 13 -26.60 -13.23 -21.94
CA LEU A 13 -25.86 -13.54 -20.71
C LEU A 13 -24.40 -13.08 -20.77
N ALA A 14 -23.71 -13.29 -21.90
CA ALA A 14 -22.34 -12.84 -22.08
C ALA A 14 -22.20 -11.30 -22.01
N LEU A 15 -23.16 -10.56 -22.57
CA LEU A 15 -23.18 -9.09 -22.51
C LEU A 15 -23.54 -8.56 -21.12
N ALA A 16 -24.40 -9.26 -20.38
CA ALA A 16 -24.74 -8.90 -19.00
C ALA A 16 -23.55 -9.07 -18.04
N ILE A 17 -22.70 -10.08 -18.26
CA ILE A 17 -21.49 -10.30 -17.45
C ILE A 17 -20.45 -9.20 -17.70
N LEU A 18 -20.34 -8.69 -18.93
CA LEU A 18 -19.39 -7.61 -19.26
C LEU A 18 -19.82 -6.23 -18.70
N ALA A 19 -21.12 -5.98 -18.58
CA ALA A 19 -21.66 -4.74 -18.01
C ALA A 19 -21.62 -4.68 -16.47
N ALA A 20 -21.34 -5.80 -15.80
CA ALA A 20 -21.28 -5.90 -14.34
C ALA A 20 -19.85 -5.94 -13.77
N ALA A 21 -18.82 -5.78 -14.61
CA ALA A 21 -17.46 -5.68 -14.10
C ALA A 21 -17.31 -4.37 -13.31
N PRO A 22 -17.00 -4.41 -11.99
CA PRO A 22 -16.71 -3.19 -11.26
C PRO A 22 -15.53 -2.49 -11.95
N PRO A 23 -15.53 -1.15 -12.02
CA PRO A 23 -14.39 -0.46 -12.61
C PRO A 23 -13.16 -0.80 -11.78
N LEU A 24 -12.12 -1.30 -12.45
CA LEU A 24 -10.79 -1.54 -11.88
C LEU A 24 -10.14 -0.19 -11.60
N HIS A 25 -10.62 0.52 -10.58
CA HIS A 25 -9.87 1.64 -10.02
C HIS A 25 -8.84 1.06 -9.05
N ALA A 26 -7.63 0.82 -9.55
CA ALA A 26 -6.49 0.66 -8.67
C ALA A 26 -6.26 1.99 -7.95
N ALA A 27 -6.86 2.15 -6.77
CA ALA A 27 -6.55 3.25 -5.88
C ALA A 27 -5.15 2.99 -5.31
N ILE A 28 -4.26 3.97 -5.41
CA ILE A 28 -3.04 3.95 -4.60
C ILE A 28 -3.49 4.10 -3.15
N GLN A 29 -3.30 3.05 -2.36
CA GLN A 29 -3.50 3.08 -0.93
C GLN A 29 -2.15 3.33 -0.27
N GLU A 30 -2.04 4.42 0.47
CA GLU A 30 -0.89 4.64 1.35
C GLU A 30 -0.98 3.70 2.54
N GLN A 31 0.13 3.06 2.88
CA GLN A 31 0.27 2.24 4.08
C GLN A 31 1.26 2.91 5.03
N VAL A 32 0.79 3.26 6.23
CA VAL A 32 1.67 3.71 7.30
C VAL A 32 2.42 2.49 7.83
N LEU A 33 3.76 2.51 7.70
CA LEU A 33 4.62 1.46 8.24
C LEU A 33 4.96 1.70 9.72
N HIS A 34 5.20 2.96 10.08
CA HIS A 34 5.51 3.36 11.45
C HIS A 34 5.20 4.85 11.67
N SER A 35 4.71 5.18 12.85
CA SER A 35 4.50 6.56 13.29
C SER A 35 5.42 6.85 14.48
N PHE A 36 6.38 7.74 14.27
CA PHE A 36 7.30 8.20 15.31
C PHE A 36 6.56 9.14 16.28
N GLY A 37 6.90 9.04 17.57
CA GLY A 37 6.33 9.87 18.64
C GLY A 37 7.39 10.81 19.25
N GLU A 38 6.98 11.64 20.21
CA GLU A 38 7.94 12.45 21.01
C GLU A 38 8.47 11.63 22.20
N ASP A 39 9.05 10.47 21.91
CA ASP A 39 9.57 9.57 22.93
C ASP A 39 11.02 9.12 22.64
N ALA A 40 11.56 8.28 23.52
CA ALA A 40 12.93 7.81 23.41
C ALA A 40 13.22 6.98 22.14
N ASN A 41 12.19 6.47 21.45
CA ASN A 41 12.34 5.64 20.25
C ASN A 41 12.51 6.49 18.98
N GLY A 42 12.21 7.78 19.04
CA GLY A 42 12.54 8.73 17.99
C GLY A 42 11.38 9.62 17.60
N GLY A 43 11.67 10.90 17.36
CA GLY A 43 10.72 11.92 16.93
C GLY A 43 11.25 12.76 15.77
N TYR A 44 10.36 13.36 14.98
CA TYR A 44 10.71 14.20 13.82
C TYR A 44 11.62 13.48 12.80
N PRO A 45 11.12 12.46 12.08
CA PRO A 45 11.87 11.68 11.09
C PRO A 45 12.02 12.45 9.76
N ILE A 46 12.77 13.56 9.78
CA ILE A 46 12.96 14.47 8.64
C ILE A 46 14.16 14.12 7.75
N SER A 47 14.80 12.98 7.99
CA SER A 47 15.96 12.51 7.23
C SER A 47 15.54 11.79 5.93
N SER A 48 16.48 11.66 4.99
CA SER A 48 16.31 10.80 3.82
C SER A 48 16.37 9.32 4.23
N ILE A 49 15.61 8.47 3.53
CA ILE A 49 15.59 7.03 3.75
C ILE A 49 16.52 6.32 2.76
N VAL A 50 17.23 5.29 3.23
CA VAL A 50 18.01 4.36 2.40
C VAL A 50 17.38 2.97 2.46
N ALA A 51 17.24 2.31 1.31
CA ALA A 51 16.75 0.94 1.24
C ALA A 51 17.90 -0.04 0.98
N ASP A 52 17.89 -1.19 1.66
CA ASP A 52 18.79 -2.31 1.32
C ASP A 52 18.21 -3.21 0.21
N SER A 53 18.96 -4.25 -0.17
CA SER A 53 18.52 -5.22 -1.19
C SER A 53 17.39 -6.15 -0.75
N GLN A 54 17.06 -6.18 0.55
CA GLN A 54 15.98 -6.98 1.12
C GLN A 54 14.69 -6.15 1.29
N GLY A 55 14.76 -4.84 1.08
CA GLY A 55 13.65 -3.92 1.24
C GLY A 55 13.50 -3.34 2.64
N ASN A 56 14.50 -3.52 3.52
CA ASN A 56 14.55 -2.82 4.81
C ASN A 56 14.82 -1.34 4.58
N LEU A 57 14.14 -0.50 5.36
CA LEU A 57 14.28 0.96 5.29
C LEU A 57 15.05 1.50 6.48
N TYR A 58 16.11 2.24 6.22
CA TYR A 58 16.97 2.84 7.25
C TYR A 58 16.89 4.35 7.20
N GLY A 59 16.92 4.98 8.37
CA GLY A 59 16.92 6.43 8.50
C GLY A 59 17.25 6.89 9.92
N THR A 60 17.14 8.19 10.14
CA THR A 60 17.34 8.80 11.46
C THR A 60 16.17 9.68 11.88
N THR A 61 15.96 9.78 13.19
CA THR A 61 15.09 10.78 13.80
C THR A 61 15.92 11.94 14.36
N PHE A 62 15.36 13.14 14.37
CA PHE A 62 16.03 14.31 14.95
C PHE A 62 15.98 14.29 16.47
N GLU A 63 14.88 13.81 17.05
CA GLU A 63 14.69 13.63 18.49
C GLU A 63 14.64 12.15 18.88
N GLY A 64 14.63 11.89 20.18
CA GLY A 64 14.71 10.56 20.79
C GLY A 64 16.13 10.22 21.24
N GLY A 65 16.35 8.98 21.67
CA GLY A 65 17.63 8.58 22.26
C GLY A 65 17.95 9.28 23.58
N ASP A 66 19.16 9.04 24.09
CA ASP A 66 19.62 9.70 25.33
C ASP A 66 19.83 11.20 25.07
N GLY A 67 19.30 12.03 25.98
CA GLY A 67 19.39 13.49 25.87
C GLY A 67 18.78 14.11 24.60
N PHE A 68 17.83 13.44 23.93
CA PHE A 68 17.22 13.89 22.67
C PHE A 68 18.21 14.03 21.50
N ALA A 69 19.29 13.23 21.50
CA ALA A 69 20.31 13.28 20.45
C ALA A 69 19.90 12.63 19.10
N GLY A 70 18.69 12.08 19.02
CA GLY A 70 18.17 11.36 17.84
C GLY A 70 18.41 9.86 17.90
N THR A 71 17.74 9.11 17.02
CA THR A 71 17.93 7.66 16.87
C THR A 71 18.23 7.29 15.42
N VAL A 72 18.82 6.11 15.23
CA VAL A 72 18.88 5.41 13.94
C VAL A 72 17.85 4.30 13.99
N PHE A 73 17.05 4.14 12.93
CA PHE A 73 16.02 3.11 12.86
C PHE A 73 16.18 2.21 11.63
N GLU A 74 15.60 1.01 11.74
CA GLU A 74 15.38 0.05 10.66
C GLU A 74 13.90 -0.35 10.68
N LEU A 75 13.24 -0.30 9.52
CA LEU A 75 11.88 -0.83 9.33
C LEU A 75 11.94 -2.03 8.40
N THR A 76 11.66 -3.21 8.96
CA THR A 76 11.53 -4.48 8.24
C THR A 76 10.06 -4.81 8.00
N ARG A 77 9.76 -5.42 6.85
CA ARG A 77 8.41 -5.88 6.48
C ARG A 77 8.18 -7.34 6.82
#